data_AF-A0A936X4K6-F1
#
_entry.id   AF-A0A936X4K6-F1
#
_cell.length_a   1.000
_cell.length_b   1.000
_cell.length_c   1.000
_cell.angle_alpha   90.00
_cell.angle_beta   90.00
_cell.angle_gamma   90.00
#
_symmetry.space_group_name_H-M   'P 1'
#
loop_
_entity.id
_entity.type
_entity.pdbx_description
1 polymer ?
#
loop_
_entity_poly.entity_id
_entity_poly.type
_entity_poly.pdbx_seq_one_letter_code
_entity_poly.pdbx_strand_id
1 'polypeptide(L)'
;MSLLTCSPGDELYSTFGHTAIRVRDTAFDIVFNYGTFDFDDPNFLMKFVRGRLPYSLSVEYYTDFRNAYYHEKRGIKEQLLQISCAEKEAIFEALKLNGQEQNRYYKYQFLLDNCTTRAREIIRKNTLTPVVFKNILPEKKPTFRNLIHEYLDSGKHYWSKLGIDLLLGSRIDRKVTNEEAMFLPDYLLKGFDSASINGKTSLLSFYLIRSSIHSP
;
A
#
# COMPACT_ATOMS: atom_id res chain seq x y z
N MET A 1 2.91 -8.92 13.58
CA MET A 1 2.57 -7.73 12.79
C MET A 1 3.31 -7.82 11.47
N SER A 2 2.58 -7.63 10.39
CA SER A 2 3.11 -7.83 9.04
C SER A 2 2.63 -6.73 8.11
N LEU A 3 3.44 -6.40 7.10
CA LEU A 3 3.00 -5.62 5.96
C LEU A 3 2.46 -6.57 4.88
N LEU A 4 1.29 -6.26 4.33
CA LEU A 4 0.67 -7.01 3.25
C LEU A 4 0.81 -6.22 1.96
N THR A 5 1.35 -6.84 0.91
CA THR A 5 1.42 -6.30 -0.45
C THR A 5 0.56 -7.15 -1.36
N CYS A 6 -0.50 -6.56 -1.90
CA CYS A 6 -1.46 -7.23 -2.76
C CYS A 6 -1.19 -6.89 -4.23
N SER A 7 -1.29 -7.88 -5.10
CA SER A 7 -1.00 -7.71 -6.52
C SER A 7 -1.97 -6.72 -7.19
N PRO A 8 -1.54 -6.10 -8.31
CA PRO A 8 -2.44 -5.42 -9.24
C PRO A 8 -3.70 -6.24 -9.56
N GLY A 9 -4.80 -5.53 -9.79
CA GLY A 9 -6.04 -6.09 -10.35
C GLY A 9 -6.38 -5.45 -11.69
N ASP A 10 -7.41 -5.98 -12.34
CA ASP A 10 -7.80 -5.57 -13.71
C ASP A 10 -8.56 -4.23 -13.74
N GLU A 11 -9.11 -3.80 -12.61
CA GLU A 11 -9.86 -2.53 -12.51
C GLU A 11 -8.94 -1.36 -12.19
N LEU A 12 -9.27 -0.16 -12.69
CA LEU A 12 -8.43 1.04 -12.53
C LEU A 12 -8.11 1.37 -11.06
N TYR A 13 -9.07 1.19 -10.16
CA TYR A 13 -8.87 1.46 -8.72
C TYR A 13 -7.94 0.43 -8.04
N SER A 14 -7.69 -0.71 -8.69
CA SER A 14 -6.87 -1.82 -8.19
C SER A 14 -5.58 -2.04 -8.98
N THR A 15 -5.39 -1.31 -10.09
CA THR A 15 -4.32 -1.53 -11.07
C THR A 15 -2.91 -1.36 -10.50
N PHE A 16 -2.75 -0.54 -9.46
CA PHE A 16 -1.45 -0.31 -8.81
C PHE A 16 -1.13 -1.32 -7.68
N GLY A 17 -2.05 -2.26 -7.41
CA GLY A 17 -1.97 -3.14 -6.24
C GLY A 17 -2.47 -2.45 -4.98
N HIS A 18 -2.16 -3.04 -3.82
CA HIS A 18 -2.56 -2.47 -2.53
C HIS A 18 -1.60 -2.80 -1.39
N THR A 19 -1.57 -1.97 -0.36
CA THR A 19 -0.83 -2.22 0.88
C THR A 19 -1.74 -2.11 2.09
N ALA A 20 -1.62 -3.07 3.01
CA ALA A 20 -2.31 -3.06 4.30
C ALA A 20 -1.40 -3.54 5.43
N ILE A 21 -1.77 -3.27 6.68
CA ILE A 21 -1.04 -3.74 7.86
C ILE A 21 -1.87 -4.80 8.57
N ARG A 22 -1.26 -5.96 8.81
CA ARG A 22 -1.88 -7.05 9.56
C ARG A 22 -1.36 -7.07 11.00
N VAL A 23 -2.29 -7.14 11.95
CA VAL A 23 -2.00 -7.36 13.36
C VAL A 23 -2.62 -8.68 13.77
N ARG A 24 -1.77 -9.63 14.14
CA ARG A 24 -2.15 -10.96 14.62
C ARG A 24 -1.65 -11.12 16.04
N ASP A 25 -2.58 -11.48 16.92
CA ASP A 25 -2.38 -11.96 18.27
C ASP A 25 -3.07 -13.34 18.42
N THR A 26 -2.93 -13.97 19.58
CA THR A 26 -3.69 -15.15 19.99
C THR A 26 -5.21 -14.93 20.00
N ALA A 27 -5.65 -13.72 20.33
CA ALA A 27 -7.07 -13.40 20.44
C ALA A 27 -7.72 -12.89 19.14
N PHE A 28 -6.95 -12.35 18.20
CA PHE A 28 -7.48 -11.72 16.99
C PHE A 28 -6.48 -11.71 15.83
N ASP A 29 -7.01 -11.62 14.61
CA ASP A 29 -6.24 -11.53 13.38
C ASP A 29 -6.93 -10.53 12.44
N ILE A 30 -6.47 -9.28 12.48
CA ILE A 30 -7.14 -8.15 11.84
C ILE A 30 -6.20 -7.41 10.87
N VAL A 31 -6.81 -6.77 9.88
CA VAL A 31 -6.15 -5.97 8.87
C VAL A 31 -6.62 -4.52 8.98
N PHE A 32 -5.64 -3.61 9.00
CA PHE A 32 -5.83 -2.18 8.89
C PHE A 32 -5.57 -1.75 7.46
N ASN A 33 -6.63 -1.26 6.81
CA ASN A 33 -6.70 -1.07 5.37
C ASN A 33 -6.95 0.41 5.06
N TYR A 34 -5.87 1.17 4.83
CA TYR A 34 -5.95 2.57 4.40
C TYR A 34 -6.39 2.66 2.95
N GLY A 35 -7.13 3.71 2.61
CA GLY A 35 -7.48 4.00 1.22
C GLY A 35 -8.72 3.24 0.75
N THR A 36 -9.53 2.76 1.68
CA THR A 36 -10.87 2.26 1.37
C THR A 36 -11.83 3.42 1.18
N PHE A 37 -12.85 3.19 0.37
CA PHE A 37 -13.86 4.18 -0.02
C PHE A 37 -15.17 3.45 -0.30
N ASP A 38 -16.25 4.21 -0.36
CA ASP A 38 -17.56 3.68 -0.69
C ASP A 38 -17.74 3.60 -2.22
N PHE A 39 -18.00 2.40 -2.73
CA PHE A 39 -18.26 2.17 -4.16
C PHE A 39 -19.65 2.65 -4.58
N ASP A 40 -20.58 2.77 -3.63
CA ASP A 40 -21.95 3.22 -3.87
C ASP A 40 -22.07 4.76 -3.87
N ASP A 41 -20.95 5.48 -3.72
CA ASP A 41 -20.93 6.95 -3.73
C ASP A 41 -21.39 7.50 -5.12
N PRO A 42 -22.45 8.32 -5.17
CA PRO A 42 -22.89 8.96 -6.40
C PRO A 42 -21.76 9.71 -7.13
N ASN A 43 -21.63 9.45 -8.44
CA ASN A 43 -20.56 9.96 -9.30
C ASN A 43 -19.14 9.47 -8.94
N PHE A 44 -19.03 8.25 -8.40
CA PHE A 44 -17.78 7.57 -8.04
C PHE A 44 -16.62 7.87 -9.00
N LEU A 45 -16.78 7.56 -10.29
CA LEU A 45 -15.70 7.72 -11.29
C LEU A 45 -15.23 9.17 -11.40
N MET A 46 -16.15 10.14 -11.35
CA MET A 46 -15.80 11.57 -11.41
C MET A 46 -15.07 12.02 -10.14
N LYS A 47 -15.49 11.54 -8.95
CA LYS A 47 -14.82 11.84 -7.68
C LYS A 47 -13.46 11.17 -7.59
N PHE A 48 -13.33 9.94 -8.07
CA PHE A 48 -12.09 9.19 -8.16
C PHE A 48 -11.07 9.93 -9.03
N VAL A 49 -11.45 10.30 -10.25
CA VAL A 49 -10.58 11.06 -11.17
C VAL A 49 -10.20 12.43 -10.60
N ARG A 50 -11.08 13.08 -9.82
CA ARG A 50 -10.77 14.36 -9.18
C ARG A 50 -10.01 14.24 -7.85
N GLY A 51 -9.75 13.03 -7.37
CA GLY A 51 -9.12 12.78 -6.06
C GLY A 51 -9.96 13.29 -4.87
N ARG A 52 -11.29 13.19 -4.96
CA ARG A 52 -12.26 13.73 -3.98
C ARG A 52 -13.09 12.68 -3.25
N LEU A 53 -12.77 11.40 -3.39
CA LEU A 53 -13.48 10.38 -2.62
C LEU A 53 -13.14 10.52 -1.13
N PRO A 54 -14.10 10.25 -0.23
CA PRO A 54 -13.87 10.23 1.21
C PRO A 54 -13.12 8.95 1.60
N TYR A 55 -11.82 8.90 1.31
CA TYR A 55 -10.98 7.77 1.68
C TYR A 55 -10.85 7.66 3.19
N SER A 56 -10.81 6.42 3.67
CA SER A 56 -10.71 6.13 5.09
C SER A 56 -9.81 4.94 5.38
N LEU A 57 -9.53 4.75 6.67
CA LEU A 57 -9.01 3.51 7.22
C LEU A 57 -10.19 2.60 7.60
N SER A 58 -10.26 1.40 7.00
CA SER A 58 -11.13 0.33 7.46
C SER A 58 -10.36 -0.70 8.28
N VAL A 59 -11.09 -1.41 9.15
CA VAL A 59 -10.58 -2.51 9.96
C VAL A 59 -11.46 -3.72 9.71
N GLU A 60 -10.85 -4.84 9.32
CA GLU A 60 -11.54 -6.08 8.95
C GLU A 60 -10.78 -7.30 9.44
N TYR A 61 -11.43 -8.47 9.48
CA TYR A 61 -10.74 -9.71 9.79
C TYR A 61 -9.85 -10.14 8.63
N TYR A 62 -8.67 -10.70 8.94
CA TYR A 62 -7.75 -11.17 7.92
C TYR A 62 -8.36 -12.26 7.02
N THR A 63 -9.29 -13.05 7.54
CA THR A 63 -10.02 -14.07 6.76
C THR A 63 -10.83 -13.43 5.64
N ASP A 64 -11.54 -12.35 5.93
CA ASP A 64 -12.42 -11.67 4.98
C ASP A 64 -11.58 -10.95 3.92
N PHE A 65 -10.55 -10.22 4.37
CA PHE A 65 -9.55 -9.61 3.49
C PHE A 65 -8.96 -10.65 2.52
N ARG A 66 -8.43 -11.77 3.04
CA ARG A 66 -7.83 -12.81 2.21
C ARG A 66 -8.83 -13.43 1.23
N ASN A 67 -10.07 -13.66 1.66
CA ASN A 67 -11.10 -14.23 0.81
C ASN A 67 -11.46 -13.28 -0.35
N ALA A 68 -11.53 -11.98 -0.11
CA ALA A 68 -11.76 -10.98 -1.15
C ALA A 68 -10.70 -11.07 -2.26
N TYR A 69 -9.41 -11.03 -1.91
CA TYR A 69 -8.33 -11.16 -2.90
C TYR A 69 -8.30 -12.53 -3.58
N TYR A 70 -8.69 -13.60 -2.88
CA TYR A 70 -8.85 -14.92 -3.50
C TYR A 70 -9.93 -14.91 -4.60
N HIS A 71 -11.10 -14.32 -4.33
CA HIS A 71 -12.18 -14.19 -5.31
C HIS A 71 -11.80 -13.28 -6.49
N GLU A 72 -11.03 -12.23 -6.23
CA GLU A 72 -10.46 -11.35 -7.26
C GLU A 72 -9.30 -11.99 -8.04
N LYS A 73 -8.86 -13.20 -7.67
CA LYS A 73 -7.69 -13.89 -8.25
C LYS A 73 -6.40 -13.08 -8.14
N ARG A 74 -6.27 -12.31 -7.06
CA ARG A 74 -5.11 -11.47 -6.75
C ARG A 74 -4.29 -12.08 -5.63
N GLY A 75 -2.96 -11.98 -5.73
CA GLY A 75 -2.03 -12.54 -4.74
C GLY A 75 -1.78 -11.59 -3.58
N ILE A 76 -1.49 -12.16 -2.39
CA ILE A 76 -1.03 -11.41 -1.21
C ILE A 76 0.37 -11.90 -0.83
N LYS A 77 1.33 -10.97 -0.75
CA LYS A 77 2.64 -11.20 -0.15
C LYS A 77 2.65 -10.63 1.26
N GLU A 78 3.08 -11.43 2.24
CA GLU A 78 3.20 -11.01 3.63
C GLU A 78 4.67 -10.85 4.03
N GLN A 79 5.01 -9.67 4.56
CA GLN A 79 6.31 -9.34 5.14
C GLN A 79 6.20 -9.21 6.65
N LEU A 80 6.70 -10.19 7.40
CA LEU A 80 6.70 -10.15 8.87
C LEU A 80 7.71 -9.13 9.38
N LEU A 81 7.25 -8.10 10.10
CA LEU A 81 8.14 -7.06 10.64
C LEU A 81 8.91 -7.57 11.87
N GLN A 82 10.24 -7.55 11.77
CA GLN A 82 11.16 -7.87 12.87
C GLN A 82 11.35 -6.65 13.79
N ILE A 83 10.33 -6.36 14.60
CA ILE A 83 10.29 -5.24 15.54
C ILE A 83 9.99 -5.72 16.96
N SER A 84 10.39 -4.94 17.96
CA SER A 84 10.20 -5.25 19.38
C SER A 84 8.71 -5.26 19.76
N CYS A 85 8.37 -5.88 20.91
CA CYS A 85 6.99 -5.86 21.42
C CYS A 85 6.49 -4.43 21.68
N ALA A 86 7.35 -3.56 22.22
CA ALA A 86 7.02 -2.16 22.47
C ALA A 86 6.69 -1.40 21.17
N GLU A 87 7.45 -1.64 20.09
CA GLU A 87 7.17 -1.03 18.78
C GLU A 87 5.89 -1.59 18.14
N LYS A 88 5.63 -2.90 18.28
CA LYS A 88 4.36 -3.49 17.83
C LYS A 88 3.17 -2.87 18.54
N GLU A 89 3.27 -2.68 19.86
CA GLU A 89 2.24 -2.04 20.67
C GLU A 89 2.04 -0.59 20.27
N ALA A 90 3.12 0.19 20.12
CA ALA A 90 3.04 1.59 19.67
C ALA A 90 2.38 1.73 18.29
N ILE A 91 2.76 0.89 17.32
CA ILE A 91 2.13 0.88 15.99
C ILE A 91 0.66 0.47 16.11
N PHE A 92 0.33 -0.52 16.94
CA PHE A 92 -1.05 -0.97 17.12
C PHE A 92 -1.94 0.10 17.78
N GLU A 93 -1.46 0.80 18.80
CA GLU A 93 -2.17 1.93 19.40
C GLU A 93 -2.39 3.05 18.38
N ALA A 94 -1.37 3.38 17.57
CA ALA A 94 -1.51 4.36 16.50
C ALA A 94 -2.56 3.93 15.46
N LEU A 95 -2.60 2.65 15.08
CA LEU A 95 -3.59 2.11 14.15
C LEU A 95 -5.01 2.16 14.74
N LYS A 96 -5.19 1.78 16.01
CA LYS A 96 -6.48 1.91 16.71
C LYS A 96 -6.94 3.35 16.78
N LEU A 97 -6.05 4.28 17.11
CA LEU A 97 -6.36 5.71 17.15
C LEU A 97 -6.83 6.21 15.78
N ASN A 98 -6.11 5.87 14.71
CA ASN A 98 -6.53 6.21 13.35
C ASN A 98 -7.84 5.52 12.95
N GLY A 99 -8.14 4.33 13.48
CA GLY A 99 -9.37 3.59 13.17
C GLY A 99 -10.63 4.16 13.81
N GLN A 100 -10.50 5.10 14.76
CA GLN A 100 -11.65 5.77 15.37
C GLN A 100 -12.42 6.61 14.33
N GLU A 101 -13.74 6.71 14.48
CA GLU A 101 -14.62 7.36 13.51
C GLU A 101 -14.21 8.80 13.19
N GLN A 102 -13.78 9.55 14.20
CA GLN A 102 -13.30 10.93 14.06
C GLN A 102 -11.92 11.06 13.38
N ASN A 103 -11.14 9.98 13.31
CA ASN A 103 -9.76 9.99 12.83
C ASN A 103 -9.55 9.21 11.52
N ARG A 104 -10.51 8.34 11.14
CA ARG A 104 -10.32 7.39 10.03
C ARG A 104 -10.28 8.03 8.65
N TYR A 105 -10.90 9.21 8.48
CA TYR A 105 -10.96 9.90 7.20
C TYR A 105 -9.76 10.80 6.99
N TYR A 106 -9.21 10.79 5.78
CA TYR A 106 -8.06 11.62 5.45
C TYR A 106 -8.08 12.09 4.00
N LYS A 107 -7.37 13.19 3.73
CA LYS A 107 -7.25 13.74 2.38
C LYS A 107 -6.27 12.90 1.55
N TYR A 108 -6.82 11.95 0.81
CA TYR A 108 -6.05 11.10 -0.08
C TYR A 108 -5.34 11.91 -1.17
N GLN A 109 -4.06 11.63 -1.35
CA GLN A 109 -3.25 12.15 -2.44
C GLN A 109 -2.50 10.98 -3.05
N PHE A 110 -2.87 10.59 -4.27
CA PHE A 110 -2.39 9.37 -4.92
C PHE A 110 -0.86 9.15 -4.83
N LEU A 111 -0.04 10.21 -4.93
CA LEU A 111 1.42 10.11 -4.90
C LEU A 111 2.05 10.28 -3.51
N LEU A 112 1.37 10.95 -2.58
CA LEU A 112 1.97 11.46 -1.34
C LEU A 112 1.30 10.94 -0.08
N ASP A 113 0.01 10.65 -0.14
CA ASP A 113 -0.83 10.30 1.01
C ASP A 113 -1.86 9.23 0.58
N ASN A 114 -1.40 8.00 0.45
CA ASN A 114 -2.16 6.85 -0.02
C ASN A 114 -2.01 5.64 0.93
N CYS A 115 -2.58 4.49 0.56
CA CYS A 115 -2.51 3.28 1.38
C CYS A 115 -1.07 2.86 1.74
N THR A 116 -0.19 2.90 0.74
CA THR A 116 1.22 2.55 0.83
C THR A 116 2.01 3.54 1.68
N THR A 117 1.88 4.85 1.42
CA THR A 117 2.63 5.87 2.18
C THR A 117 2.14 5.94 3.62
N ARG A 118 0.83 5.81 3.87
CA ARG A 118 0.30 5.75 5.24
C ARG A 118 0.83 4.55 6.01
N ALA A 119 0.83 3.37 5.39
CA ALA A 119 1.38 2.16 6.02
C ALA A 119 2.87 2.32 6.33
N ARG A 120 3.65 2.91 5.41
CA ARG A 120 5.06 3.22 5.66
C ARG A 120 5.24 4.18 6.84
N GLU A 121 4.52 5.30 6.83
CA GLU A 121 4.69 6.36 7.81
C GLU A 121 4.23 5.94 9.21
N ILE A 122 3.17 5.13 9.33
CA ILE A 122 2.74 4.66 10.65
C ILE A 122 3.76 3.70 11.27
N ILE A 123 4.43 2.88 10.46
CA ILE A 123 5.53 2.03 10.94
C ILE A 123 6.71 2.92 11.34
N ARG A 124 7.19 3.80 10.45
CA ARG A 124 8.38 4.64 10.71
C ARG A 124 8.26 5.54 11.93
N LYS A 125 7.07 6.13 12.15
CA LYS A 125 6.84 7.07 13.26
C LYS A 125 6.75 6.39 14.62
N ASN A 126 6.47 5.09 14.65
CA ASN A 126 6.24 4.32 15.87
C ASN A 126 7.30 3.23 16.10
N THR A 127 8.38 3.24 15.30
CA THR A 127 9.61 2.50 15.59
C THR A 127 10.59 3.38 16.38
N LEU A 128 11.25 2.81 17.38
CA LEU A 128 12.15 3.55 18.29
C LEU A 128 13.43 4.01 17.58
N THR A 129 13.82 3.28 16.54
CA THR A 129 15.01 3.59 15.74
C THR A 129 14.62 3.88 14.30
N PRO A 130 15.32 4.81 13.62
CA PRO A 130 14.98 5.17 12.26
C PRO A 130 15.06 3.96 11.33
N VAL A 131 13.98 3.68 10.62
CA VAL A 131 13.97 2.68 9.54
C VAL A 131 14.76 3.25 8.37
N VAL A 132 15.85 2.59 7.99
CA VAL A 132 16.70 2.98 6.86
C VAL A 132 16.47 2.03 5.70
N PHE A 133 16.08 2.58 4.55
CA PHE A 133 15.90 1.83 3.31
C PHE A 133 17.13 1.98 2.43
N LYS A 134 17.61 0.87 1.84
CA LYS A 134 18.63 0.95 0.79
C LYS A 134 18.02 1.54 -0.48
N ASN A 135 18.87 2.01 -1.39
CA ASN A 135 18.41 2.46 -2.70
C ASN A 135 17.83 1.27 -3.49
N ILE A 136 16.52 1.30 -3.75
CA ILE A 136 15.78 0.28 -4.51
C ILE A 136 15.54 0.71 -5.96
N LEU A 137 15.96 1.92 -6.33
CA LEU A 137 15.81 2.47 -7.67
C LEU A 137 16.96 2.07 -8.58
N PRO A 138 16.69 1.85 -9.88
CA PRO A 138 17.73 1.67 -10.87
C PRO A 138 18.61 2.93 -11.02
N GLU A 139 19.79 2.77 -11.61
CA GLU A 139 20.72 3.87 -11.89
C GLU A 139 20.05 5.00 -12.68
N LYS A 140 19.37 4.64 -13.78
CA LYS A 140 18.48 5.56 -14.50
C LYS A 140 17.18 5.73 -13.74
N LYS A 141 17.17 6.68 -12.79
CA LYS A 141 16.00 6.97 -11.95
C LYS A 141 14.76 7.30 -12.78
N PRO A 142 13.63 6.60 -12.58
CA PRO A 142 12.37 6.88 -13.26
C PRO A 142 11.70 8.15 -12.74
N THR A 143 10.75 8.68 -13.51
CA THR A 143 9.80 9.70 -13.03
C THR A 143 8.54 9.04 -12.46
N PHE A 144 7.69 9.80 -11.78
CA PHE A 144 6.36 9.29 -11.39
C PHE A 144 5.58 8.82 -12.62
N ARG A 145 5.65 9.56 -13.74
CA ARG A 145 4.97 9.18 -14.98
C ARG A 145 5.44 7.82 -15.48
N ASN A 146 6.75 7.55 -15.47
CA ASN A 146 7.27 6.24 -15.89
C ASN A 146 6.71 5.11 -15.01
N LEU A 147 6.73 5.30 -13.69
CA LEU A 147 6.22 4.31 -12.75
C LEU A 147 4.71 4.06 -12.91
N ILE A 148 3.92 5.12 -13.10
CA ILE A 148 2.47 5.00 -13.30
C ILE A 148 2.16 4.32 -14.64
N HIS A 149 2.86 4.72 -15.71
CA HIS A 149 2.64 4.19 -17.06
C HIS A 149 2.93 2.70 -17.14
N GLU A 150 3.94 2.19 -16.41
CA GLU A 150 4.25 0.75 -16.37
C GLU A 150 3.02 -0.09 -15.98
N TYR A 151 2.30 0.31 -14.93
CA TYR A 151 1.09 -0.39 -14.48
C TYR A 151 -0.08 -0.18 -15.44
N LEU A 152 -0.31 1.05 -15.91
CA LEU A 152 -1.43 1.35 -16.81
C LEU A 152 -1.28 0.70 -18.18
N ASP A 153 -0.07 0.61 -18.72
CA ASP A 153 0.20 -0.07 -19.99
C ASP A 153 0.04 -1.59 -19.83
N SER A 154 0.49 -2.16 -18.70
CA SER A 154 0.30 -3.58 -18.38
C SER A 154 -1.19 -3.94 -18.26
N GLY A 155 -1.98 -3.10 -17.57
CA GLY A 155 -3.44 -3.24 -17.44
C GLY A 155 -4.25 -2.76 -18.66
N LYS A 156 -3.59 -2.31 -19.74
CA LYS A 156 -4.23 -1.79 -20.97
C LYS A 156 -5.19 -0.62 -20.72
N HIS A 157 -4.93 0.19 -19.71
CA HIS A 157 -5.75 1.34 -19.31
C HIS A 157 -5.40 2.62 -20.07
N TYR A 158 -5.37 2.58 -21.40
CA TYR A 158 -4.85 3.68 -22.22
C TYR A 158 -5.63 4.99 -22.07
N TRP A 159 -6.96 4.93 -21.92
CA TRP A 159 -7.78 6.12 -21.68
C TRP A 159 -7.59 6.71 -20.29
N SER A 160 -7.45 5.86 -19.28
CA SER A 160 -7.14 6.29 -17.92
C SER A 160 -5.74 6.90 -17.83
N LYS A 161 -4.76 6.35 -18.56
CA LYS A 161 -3.42 6.90 -18.72
C LYS A 161 -3.46 8.33 -19.27
N LEU A 162 -4.20 8.55 -20.35
CA LEU A 162 -4.41 9.90 -20.88
C LEU A 162 -5.06 10.83 -19.84
N GLY A 163 -6.11 10.37 -19.15
CA GLY A 163 -6.80 11.16 -18.12
C GLY A 163 -5.88 11.54 -16.94
N ILE A 164 -5.08 10.59 -16.46
CA ILE A 164 -4.09 10.80 -15.40
C ILE A 164 -2.99 11.76 -15.86
N ASP A 165 -2.53 11.63 -17.10
CA ASP A 165 -1.52 12.51 -17.68
C ASP A 165 -1.98 13.97 -17.73
N LEU A 166 -3.25 14.20 -18.09
CA LEU A 166 -3.87 15.52 -18.09
C LEU A 166 -4.10 16.06 -16.66
N LEU A 167 -4.57 15.22 -15.75
CA LEU A 167 -4.90 15.60 -14.37
C LEU A 167 -3.64 15.96 -13.56
N LEU A 168 -2.61 15.11 -13.62
CA LEU A 168 -1.38 15.28 -12.84
C LEU A 168 -0.38 16.19 -13.57
N GLY A 169 -0.50 16.30 -14.90
CA GLY A 169 0.27 17.23 -15.72
C GLY A 169 1.78 17.04 -15.58
N SER A 170 2.54 18.14 -15.64
CA SER A 170 4.01 18.11 -15.57
C SER A 170 4.57 17.77 -14.17
N ARG A 171 3.72 17.70 -13.14
CA ARG A 171 4.16 17.40 -11.76
C ARG A 171 4.72 15.99 -11.62
N ILE A 172 4.32 15.07 -12.50
CA ILE A 172 4.79 13.68 -12.52
C ILE A 172 6.01 13.45 -13.44
N ASP A 173 6.54 14.49 -14.08
CA ASP A 173 7.72 14.39 -14.98
C ASP A 173 9.06 14.53 -14.26
N ARG A 174 9.05 14.81 -12.95
CA ARG A 174 10.27 14.81 -12.15
C ARG A 174 10.66 13.40 -11.75
N LYS A 175 11.97 13.18 -11.60
CA LYS A 175 12.54 11.95 -11.06
C LYS A 175 12.04 11.74 -9.63
N VAL A 176 11.71 10.49 -9.29
CA VAL A 176 11.32 10.12 -7.92
C VAL A 176 12.56 9.97 -7.04
N THR A 177 12.42 10.32 -5.76
CA THR A 177 13.35 9.84 -4.74
C THR A 177 13.07 8.38 -4.40
N ASN A 178 14.00 7.74 -3.67
CA ASN A 178 13.84 6.35 -3.24
C ASN A 178 12.57 6.16 -2.40
N GLU A 179 12.29 7.10 -1.50
CA GLU A 179 11.12 7.09 -0.64
C GLU A 179 9.84 7.40 -1.43
N GLU A 180 9.88 8.37 -2.35
CA GLU A 180 8.73 8.69 -3.18
C GLU A 180 8.28 7.54 -4.07
N ALA A 181 9.21 6.71 -4.57
CA ALA A 181 8.88 5.53 -5.36
C ALA A 181 8.00 4.53 -4.59
N MET A 182 8.14 4.50 -3.26
CA MET A 182 7.36 3.64 -2.37
C MET A 182 5.92 4.15 -2.17
N PHE A 183 5.41 5.06 -3.00
CA PHE A 183 3.97 5.28 -3.14
C PHE A 183 3.27 4.05 -3.77
N LEU A 184 4.02 3.22 -4.51
CA LEU A 184 3.57 1.97 -5.10
C LEU A 184 3.85 0.77 -4.17
N PRO A 185 2.89 -0.15 -4.00
CA PRO A 185 3.01 -1.33 -3.13
C PRO A 185 4.25 -2.19 -3.38
N ASP A 186 4.62 -2.46 -4.62
CA ASP A 186 5.80 -3.28 -4.94
C ASP A 186 7.12 -2.58 -4.62
N TYR A 187 7.16 -1.25 -4.72
CA TYR A 187 8.33 -0.47 -4.31
C TYR A 187 8.43 -0.41 -2.79
N LEU A 188 7.30 -0.32 -2.08
CA LEU A 188 7.32 -0.41 -0.62
C LEU A 188 7.77 -1.79 -0.14
N LEU A 189 7.29 -2.86 -0.79
CA LEU A 189 7.76 -4.24 -0.57
C LEU A 189 9.29 -4.32 -0.68
N LYS A 190 9.86 -3.87 -1.81
CA LYS A 190 11.32 -3.81 -2.01
C LYS A 190 12.02 -2.94 -0.96
N GLY A 191 11.40 -1.83 -0.58
CA GLY A 191 11.88 -0.93 0.47
C GLY A 191 12.08 -1.68 1.77
N PHE A 192 11.01 -2.28 2.29
CA PHE A 192 11.02 -3.06 3.52
C PHE A 192 11.94 -4.29 3.44
N ASP A 193 12.03 -4.97 2.30
CA ASP A 193 12.99 -6.08 2.08
C ASP A 193 14.45 -5.63 2.23
N SER A 194 14.72 -4.38 1.88
CA SER A 194 16.04 -3.78 2.01
C SER A 194 16.28 -3.08 3.34
N ALA A 195 15.26 -3.00 4.19
CA ALA A 195 15.28 -2.16 5.38
C ALA A 195 16.19 -2.72 6.47
N SER A 196 16.85 -1.81 7.18
CA SER A 196 17.58 -2.13 8.40
C SER A 196 17.08 -1.29 9.57
N ILE A 197 17.06 -1.94 10.74
CA ILE A 197 16.76 -1.33 12.03
C ILE A 197 17.96 -1.67 12.91
N ASN A 198 18.64 -0.65 13.47
CA ASN A 198 19.91 -0.82 14.21
C ASN A 198 21.06 -1.47 13.44
N GLY A 199 21.15 -1.24 12.11
CA GLY A 199 22.21 -1.83 11.28
C GLY A 199 22.09 -3.33 11.06
N LYS A 200 21.11 -4.01 11.68
CA LYS A 200 20.71 -5.37 11.34
C LYS A 200 19.69 -5.31 10.21
N THR A 201 19.96 -6.02 9.11
CA THR A 201 18.98 -6.23 8.05
C THR A 201 17.74 -6.85 8.66
N SER A 202 16.57 -6.25 8.43
CA SER A 202 15.30 -6.86 8.83
C SER A 202 15.14 -8.11 7.98
N LEU A 203 15.40 -9.29 8.54
CA LEU A 203 15.09 -10.56 7.88
C LEU A 203 13.57 -10.72 7.92
N LEU A 204 12.89 -10.12 6.95
CA LEU A 204 11.47 -10.35 6.72
C LEU A 204 11.31 -11.81 6.27
N SER A 205 10.54 -12.59 7.02
CA SER A 205 10.12 -13.91 6.57
C SER A 205 8.96 -13.71 5.60
N PHE A 206 9.08 -14.26 4.39
CA PHE A 206 8.02 -14.22 3.39
C PHE A 206 7.10 -15.42 3.56
N TYR A 207 5.81 -15.16 3.72
CA TYR A 207 4.78 -16.12 3.35
C TYR A 207 4.15 -15.65 2.04
N LEU A 208 4.50 -16.33 0.95
CA LEU A 208 3.80 -16.19 -0.32
C LEU A 208 2.52 -17.00 -0.20
N ILE A 209 1.40 -16.34 0.10
CA ILE A 209 0.09 -16.97 -0.02
C ILE A 209 -0.29 -16.85 -1.48
N ARG A 210 0.26 -17.77 -2.30
CA ARG A 210 -0.23 -17.97 -3.66
C ARG A 210 -1.64 -18.54 -3.54
N SER A 211 -2.64 -17.81 -4.03
CA SER A 211 -3.88 -18.43 -4.49
C SER A 211 -3.47 -19.41 -5.59
N SER A 212 -3.37 -20.69 -5.25
CA SER A 212 -2.98 -21.74 -6.21
C SER A 212 -3.98 -21.73 -7.35
N ILE A 213 -3.52 -21.29 -8.53
CA ILE A 213 -4.17 -21.63 -9.80
C ILE A 213 -3.91 -23.12 -9.98
N HIS A 214 -4.90 -23.92 -9.59
CA HIS A 214 -5.10 -25.25 -10.16
C HIS A 214 -6.56 -25.33 -10.55
N SER A 215 -6.79 -25.35 -11.86
CA SER A 215 -7.94 -26.01 -12.46
C SER A 215 -7.48 -26.53 -13.83
N PRO A 216 -7.98 -27.71 -14.22
CA PRO A 216 -7.28 -28.74 -15.01
C PRO A 216 -7.00 -28.37 -16.47
#